data_AF-A0A9D4IY26-F1
#
_entry.id   AF-A0A9D4IY26-F1
#
_cell.length_a   1.000
_cell.length_b   1.000
_cell.length_c   1.000
_cell.angle_alpha   90.00
_cell.angle_beta   90.00
_cell.angle_gamma   90.00
#
_symmetry.space_group_name_H-M   'P 1'
#
loop_
_entity.id
_entity.type
_entity.pdbx_description
1 polymer ?
#
loop_
_entity_poly.entity_id
_entity_poly.type
_entity_poly.pdbx_seq_one_letter_code
_entity_poly.pdbx_strand_id
1 'polypeptide(L)'
;MKTLLREGEPSKAGAILMVGGYSESPLLAETMREKFPRLEIIVPTDAGLAVLKGAVIFGHLPTSITERVSKYTYGVSSCVSFDKDKHPIEKLIKTGLGDACEDIFSILVSSDQKLIVGEK
;
A
#
# COMPACT_ATOMS: atom_id res chain seq x y z
N MET A 1 -18.23 -6.08 9.43
CA MET A 1 -16.93 -5.68 10.04
C MET A 1 -15.90 -6.83 10.11
N LYS A 2 -15.96 -7.81 9.20
CA LYS A 2 -14.93 -8.86 9.00
C LYS A 2 -13.97 -8.51 7.85
N THR A 3 -14.35 -7.57 6.98
CA THR A 3 -13.67 -7.25 5.72
C THR A 3 -12.56 -6.19 5.81
N LEU A 4 -12.34 -5.57 6.99
CA LEU A 4 -11.38 -4.45 7.12
C LEU A 4 -9.93 -4.92 7.36
N LEU A 5 -9.76 -6.13 7.85
CA LEU A 5 -8.45 -6.78 7.94
C LEU A 5 -8.37 -7.70 6.73
N ARG A 6 -7.45 -7.46 5.79
CA ARG A 6 -7.17 -8.39 4.69
C ARG A 6 -7.03 -9.79 5.32
N GLU A 7 -7.85 -10.75 4.89
CA GLU A 7 -7.66 -12.16 5.22
C GLU A 7 -6.32 -12.58 4.59
N GLY A 8 -5.24 -12.48 5.36
CA GLY A 8 -3.89 -12.72 4.87
C GLY A 8 -2.76 -12.25 5.79
N GLU A 9 -2.92 -11.16 6.56
CA GLU A 9 -1.84 -10.71 7.46
C GLU A 9 -2.35 -10.10 8.78
N PRO A 10 -2.61 -10.96 9.77
CA PRO A 10 -2.22 -10.61 11.13
C PRO A 10 -1.48 -11.78 11.80
N SER A 11 -0.62 -12.50 11.07
CA SER A 11 0.14 -13.62 11.67
C SER A 11 1.21 -13.15 12.68
N LYS A 12 1.53 -11.85 12.73
CA LYS A 12 2.55 -11.26 13.63
C LYS A 12 2.23 -9.85 14.17
N ALA A 13 0.99 -9.38 14.13
CA ALA A 13 0.68 -8.08 14.74
C ALA A 13 0.73 -8.20 16.28
N GLY A 14 1.45 -7.32 16.96
CA GLY A 14 1.50 -7.27 18.43
C GLY A 14 0.46 -6.34 19.06
N ALA A 15 0.04 -5.31 18.33
CA ALA A 15 -0.86 -4.27 18.81
C ALA A 15 -1.77 -3.71 17.71
N ILE A 16 -2.88 -3.10 18.11
CA ILE A 16 -3.76 -2.27 17.29
C ILE A 16 -3.67 -0.83 17.82
N LEU A 17 -3.20 0.07 16.98
CA LEU A 17 -3.20 1.51 17.24
C LEU A 17 -4.49 2.14 16.69
N MET A 18 -5.34 2.63 17.58
CA MET A 18 -6.61 3.26 17.22
C MET A 18 -6.44 4.78 17.10
N VAL A 19 -6.56 5.31 15.89
CA VAL A 19 -6.42 6.75 15.59
C VAL A 19 -7.70 7.35 15.00
N GLY A 20 -7.82 8.68 14.98
CA GLY A 20 -9.02 9.41 14.57
C GLY A 20 -9.98 9.69 15.73
N GLY A 21 -10.83 10.71 15.61
CA GLY A 21 -11.63 11.20 16.74
C GLY A 21 -12.58 10.17 17.36
N TYR A 22 -13.10 9.23 16.55
CA TYR A 22 -13.98 8.18 17.07
C TYR A 22 -13.25 7.12 17.91
N SER A 23 -11.93 7.03 17.79
CA SER A 23 -11.10 6.12 18.58
C SER A 23 -11.05 6.48 20.07
N GLU A 24 -11.47 7.69 20.44
CA GLU A 24 -11.58 8.15 21.83
C GLU A 24 -12.86 7.65 22.51
N SER A 25 -13.78 7.01 21.77
CA SER A 25 -14.99 6.42 22.33
C SER A 25 -14.64 5.25 23.27
N PRO A 26 -15.05 5.30 24.56
CA PRO A 26 -14.83 4.19 25.48
C PRO A 26 -15.49 2.89 25.00
N LEU A 27 -16.70 2.99 24.44
CA LEU A 27 -17.44 1.86 23.90
C LEU A 27 -16.68 1.18 22.76
N LEU A 28 -16.12 1.96 21.84
CA LEU A 28 -15.34 1.40 20.73
C LEU A 28 -14.05 0.74 21.24
N ALA A 29 -13.34 1.39 22.16
CA ALA A 29 -12.11 0.84 22.72
C ALA A 29 -12.36 -0.47 23.48
N GLU A 30 -13.43 -0.55 24.28
CA GLU A 30 -13.86 -1.77 24.98
C GLU A 30 -14.26 -2.87 24.00
N THR A 31 -15.10 -2.56 23.01
CA THR A 31 -15.49 -3.50 21.95
C THR A 31 -14.27 -4.06 21.21
N MET A 32 -13.26 -3.22 20.93
CA MET A 32 -12.03 -3.65 20.27
C MET A 32 -11.17 -4.54 21.16
N ARG A 33 -11.08 -4.27 22.47
CA ARG A 33 -10.38 -5.14 23.43
C ARG A 33 -11.05 -6.51 23.54
N GLU A 34 -12.37 -6.55 23.62
CA GLU A 34 -13.14 -7.80 23.68
C GLU A 34 -12.98 -8.63 22.40
N LYS A 35 -13.00 -7.97 21.24
CA LYS A 35 -12.89 -8.64 19.93
C LYS A 35 -11.47 -9.13 19.63
N PHE A 36 -10.46 -8.47 20.16
CA PHE A 36 -9.04 -8.78 19.93
C PHE A 36 -8.26 -8.97 21.23
N PRO A 37 -8.61 -9.96 22.07
CA PRO A 37 -8.04 -10.12 23.41
C PRO A 37 -6.55 -10.50 23.44
N ARG A 38 -6.00 -10.91 22.29
CA ARG A 38 -4.57 -11.27 22.13
C ARG A 38 -3.71 -10.11 21.62
N LEU A 39 -4.32 -8.99 21.24
CA LEU A 39 -3.62 -7.83 20.71
C LEU A 39 -3.69 -6.68 21.73
N GLU A 40 -2.60 -5.96 21.91
CA GLU A 40 -2.62 -4.75 22.71
C GLU A 40 -3.42 -3.65 21.98
N ILE A 41 -4.44 -3.08 22.64
CA ILE A 41 -5.21 -1.96 22.09
C ILE A 41 -4.64 -0.64 22.62
N ILE A 42 -4.06 0.16 21.74
CA ILE A 42 -3.44 1.45 22.07
C ILE A 42 -4.33 2.58 21.51
N VAL A 43 -4.82 3.45 22.41
CA VAL A 43 -5.52 4.69 22.05
C VAL A 43 -4.63 5.86 22.47
N PRO A 44 -4.01 6.60 21.54
CA PRO A 44 -3.17 7.75 21.86
C PRO A 44 -3.96 8.88 22.54
N THR A 45 -3.27 9.69 23.33
CA THR A 45 -3.80 10.98 23.79
C THR A 45 -4.03 11.90 22.59
N ASP A 46 -5.22 12.48 22.50
CA ASP A 46 -5.73 13.19 21.33
C ASP A 46 -5.67 12.31 20.06
N ALA A 47 -6.36 11.16 20.08
CA ALA A 47 -6.38 10.24 18.95
C ALA A 47 -6.90 10.92 17.67
N GLY A 48 -7.76 11.93 17.79
CA GLY A 48 -8.17 12.81 16.70
C GLY A 48 -7.02 13.59 16.03
N LEU A 49 -5.96 13.90 16.78
CA LEU A 49 -4.77 14.63 16.30
C LEU A 49 -3.56 13.74 16.03
N ALA A 50 -3.62 12.44 16.36
CA ALA A 50 -2.47 11.54 16.25
C ALA A 50 -1.83 11.53 14.85
N VAL A 51 -2.66 11.53 13.79
CA VAL A 51 -2.17 11.56 12.40
C VAL A 51 -1.46 12.88 12.07
N LEU A 52 -2.03 14.01 12.49
CA LEU A 52 -1.44 15.33 12.28
C LEU A 52 -0.10 15.45 13.02
N LYS A 53 -0.06 15.06 14.30
CA LYS A 53 1.16 15.07 15.11
C LYS A 53 2.26 14.22 14.45
N GLY A 54 1.90 13.03 13.97
CA GLY A 54 2.82 12.16 13.22
C GLY A 54 3.34 12.80 11.93
N ALA A 55 2.48 13.50 11.19
CA ALA A 55 2.87 14.21 9.96
C ALA A 55 3.87 15.36 10.24
N VAL A 56 3.67 16.11 11.33
CA VAL A 56 4.61 17.17 11.74
C VAL A 56 5.97 16.58 12.12
N ILE A 57 5.99 15.50 12.90
CA ILE A 57 7.23 14.79 13.25
C ILE A 57 7.94 14.30 11.98
N PHE A 58 7.21 13.69 11.05
CA PHE A 58 7.76 13.25 9.77
C PHE A 58 8.33 14.40 8.95
N GLY A 59 7.68 15.57 8.93
CA GLY A 59 8.18 16.76 8.25
C GLY A 59 9.52 17.27 8.80
N HIS A 60 9.74 17.15 10.10
CA HIS A 60 11.03 17.52 10.73
C HIS A 60 12.08 16.41 10.64
N LEU A 61 11.65 15.15 10.61
CA LEU A 61 12.50 13.96 10.61
C LEU A 61 12.08 13.03 9.45
N PRO A 62 12.36 13.39 8.19
CA PRO A 62 11.89 12.62 7.03
C PRO A 62 12.54 11.24 6.93
N THR A 63 13.69 11.04 7.59
CA THR A 63 14.40 9.75 7.68
C THR A 63 13.75 8.76 8.66
N SER A 64 12.71 9.18 9.39
CA SER A 64 11.97 8.30 10.31
C SER A 64 11.22 7.17 9.61
N ILE A 65 10.91 7.32 8.32
CA ILE A 65 10.31 6.27 7.48
C ILE A 65 11.36 5.81 6.47
N THR A 66 11.83 4.57 6.61
CA THR A 66 12.86 3.98 5.76
C THR A 66 12.30 3.31 4.50
N GLU A 67 11.11 2.73 4.60
CA GLU A 67 10.45 2.03 3.51
C GLU A 67 8.93 2.23 3.51
N ARG A 68 8.30 2.05 2.35
CA ARG A 68 6.85 1.99 2.18
C ARG A 68 6.48 0.81 1.31
N VAL A 69 5.30 0.22 1.52
CA VAL A 69 4.78 -0.85 0.66
C VAL A 69 3.80 -0.25 -0.33
N SER A 70 4.00 -0.51 -1.62
CA SER A 70 3.10 -0.01 -2.67
C SER A 70 1.74 -0.68 -2.57
N LYS A 71 0.67 0.12 -2.56
CA LYS A 71 -0.70 -0.40 -2.52
C LYS A 71 -1.16 -0.99 -3.86
N TYR A 72 -0.64 -0.47 -4.97
CA TYR A 72 -1.06 -0.81 -6.32
C TYR A 72 0.16 -1.03 -7.23
N THR A 73 -0.08 -1.67 -8.36
CA THR A 73 0.90 -1.75 -9.43
C THR A 73 0.84 -0.46 -10.25
N TYR A 74 1.96 0.24 -10.36
CA TYR A 74 2.12 1.44 -11.18
C TYR A 74 2.99 1.12 -12.39
N GLY A 75 2.62 1.68 -13.53
CA GLY A 75 3.29 1.42 -14.80
C GLY A 75 2.86 2.41 -15.86
N VAL A 76 3.44 2.27 -17.05
CA VAL A 76 3.16 3.12 -18.20
C VAL A 76 2.71 2.28 -19.39
N SER A 77 1.89 2.86 -20.26
CA SER A 77 1.63 2.26 -21.57
C SER A 77 2.89 2.36 -22.42
N SER A 78 3.24 1.27 -23.08
CA SER A 78 4.48 1.11 -23.84
C SER A 78 4.23 0.38 -25.15
N CYS A 79 5.12 0.64 -26.12
CA CYS A 79 5.22 -0.09 -27.37
C CYS A 79 6.54 -0.86 -27.35
N VAL A 80 6.47 -2.18 -27.53
CA VAL A 80 7.61 -3.09 -27.46
C VAL A 80 7.68 -3.95 -28.73
N SER A 81 8.83 -4.55 -29.02
CA SER A 81 8.94 -5.51 -30.11
C SER A 81 7.97 -6.67 -29.92
N PHE A 82 7.31 -7.09 -31.00
CA PHE A 82 6.32 -8.16 -30.92
C PHE A 82 7.02 -9.52 -30.65
N ASP A 83 6.52 -10.24 -29.65
CA ASP A 83 6.98 -11.57 -29.26
C ASP A 83 5.78 -12.51 -29.37
N LYS A 84 5.82 -13.43 -30.34
CA LYS A 84 4.70 -14.34 -30.65
C LYS A 84 4.34 -15.29 -29.50
N ASP A 85 5.27 -15.52 -28.57
CA ASP A 85 5.06 -16.43 -27.45
C ASP A 85 4.43 -15.71 -26.24
N LYS A 86 4.45 -14.37 -26.22
CA LYS A 86 3.98 -13.54 -25.10
C LYS A 86 2.84 -12.60 -25.46
N HIS A 87 2.80 -12.11 -26.70
CA HIS A 87 1.87 -11.08 -27.13
C HIS A 87 0.77 -11.69 -28.02
N PRO A 88 -0.51 -11.30 -27.80
CA PRO A 88 -1.60 -11.75 -28.65
C PRO A 88 -1.43 -11.18 -30.06
N ILE A 89 -1.63 -12.00 -31.09
CA ILE A 89 -1.51 -11.62 -32.52
C ILE A 89 -2.41 -10.42 -32.86
N GLU A 90 -3.55 -10.26 -32.18
CA GLU A 90 -4.47 -9.14 -32.36
C GLU A 90 -3.84 -7.77 -32.03
N LYS A 91 -2.79 -7.73 -31.21
CA LYS A 91 -2.03 -6.52 -30.86
C LYS A 91 -0.79 -6.31 -31.73
N LEU A 92 -0.56 -7.15 -32.74
CA LEU A 92 0.56 -7.00 -33.67
C LEU A 92 0.34 -5.78 -34.58
N ILE A 93 1.33 -4.90 -34.62
CA ILE A 93 1.37 -3.74 -35.50
C ILE A 93 2.66 -3.78 -36.31
N LYS A 94 2.54 -3.59 -37.62
CA LYS A 94 3.71 -3.47 -38.50
C LYS A 94 4.15 -2.01 -38.56
N THR A 95 5.36 -1.75 -38.12
CA THR A 95 5.97 -0.42 -38.17
C THR A 95 7.11 -0.40 -39.20
N GLY A 96 7.60 0.79 -39.57
CA GLY A 96 8.79 0.91 -40.44
C GLY A 96 10.07 0.33 -39.82
N LEU A 97 10.05 0.03 -38.52
CA LEU A 97 11.16 -0.55 -37.75
C LEU A 97 10.97 -2.06 -37.46
N GLY A 98 9.87 -2.65 -37.94
CA GLY A 98 9.53 -4.06 -37.72
C GLY A 98 8.21 -4.27 -36.98
N ASP A 99 7.97 -5.50 -36.56
CA ASP A 99 6.76 -5.94 -35.86
C ASP A 99 6.78 -5.50 -34.39
N ALA A 100 5.75 -4.79 -33.95
CA ALA A 100 5.61 -4.21 -32.63
C ALA A 100 4.27 -4.59 -31.97
N CYS A 101 4.19 -4.42 -30.65
CA CYS A 101 2.99 -4.58 -29.85
C CYS A 101 2.74 -3.29 -29.05
N GLU A 102 1.62 -2.64 -29.30
CA GLU A 102 1.17 -1.47 -28.52
C GLU A 102 0.26 -1.90 -27.36
N ASP A 103 -0.05 -0.94 -26.48
CA ASP A 103 -0.90 -1.14 -25.31
C ASP A 103 -0.39 -2.26 -24.38
N ILE A 104 0.92 -2.24 -24.15
CA ILE A 104 1.58 -3.07 -23.14
C ILE A 104 1.77 -2.24 -21.87
N PHE A 105 1.24 -2.73 -20.76
CA PHE A 105 1.44 -2.12 -19.45
C PHE A 105 2.82 -2.51 -18.90
N SER A 106 3.79 -1.62 -19.08
CA SER A 106 5.14 -1.77 -18.52
C SER A 106 5.12 -1.41 -17.04
N ILE A 107 5.28 -2.41 -16.18
CA ILE A 107 5.29 -2.25 -14.73
C ILE A 107 6.57 -1.55 -14.29
N LEU A 108 6.42 -0.47 -13.51
CA LEU A 108 7.52 0.25 -12.86
C LEU A 108 7.60 -0.10 -11.37
N VAL A 109 6.43 -0.25 -10.74
CA VAL A 109 6.30 -0.65 -9.33
C VAL A 109 5.18 -1.66 -9.22
N SER A 110 5.42 -2.79 -8.57
CA SER A 110 4.40 -3.82 -8.31
C SER A 110 3.63 -3.53 -7.02
N SER A 111 2.38 -3.98 -6.95
CA SER A 111 1.67 -4.04 -5.67
C SER A 111 2.45 -4.88 -4.66
N ASP A 112 2.40 -4.47 -3.39
CA ASP A 112 3.12 -5.08 -2.27
C ASP A 112 4.66 -5.01 -2.38
N GLN A 113 5.20 -4.29 -3.38
CA GLN A 113 6.63 -4.00 -3.47
C GLN A 113 7.06 -3.01 -2.37
N LYS A 114 8.18 -3.33 -1.71
CA LYS A 114 8.86 -2.42 -0.79
C LYS A 114 9.63 -1.35 -1.56
N LEU A 115 9.41 -0.10 -1.19
CA LEU A 115 10.02 1.09 -1.77
C LEU A 115 10.89 1.76 -0.70
N ILE A 116 12.20 1.80 -0.94
CA ILE A 116 13.16 2.42 -0.03
C ILE A 116 13.26 3.92 -0.36
N VAL A 117 13.25 4.76 0.67
CA VAL A 117 13.36 6.21 0.48
C VAL A 117 14.75 6.57 -0.05
N GLY A 118 14.81 7.24 -1.21
CA GLY A 118 16.05 7.74 -1.82
C GLY A 118 16.67 6.81 -2.88
N GLU A 119 16.06 5.66 -3.15
CA GLU A 119 16.43 4.79 -4.27
C GLU A 119 16.05 5.46 -5.62
N LYS A 120 16.92 5.33 -6.62
CA LYS A 120 16.76 5.92 -7.97
C LYS A 120 16.47 4.85 -9.00
#